data_AF-A0A7J2MBZ0-F1
#
_entry.id   AF-A0A7J2MBZ0-F1
#
_cell.length_a   1.000
_cell.length_b   1.000
_cell.length_c   1.000
_cell.angle_alpha   90.00
_cell.angle_beta   90.00
_cell.angle_gamma   90.00
#
_symmetry.space_group_name_H-M   'P 1'
#
loop_
_entity.id
_entity.type
_entity.pdbx_description
1 polymer ?
#
loop_
_entity_poly.entity_id
_entity_poly.type
_entity_poly.pdbx_seq_one_letter_code
_entity_poly.pdbx_strand_id
1 'polypeptide(L)'
;MDLIIHHWDTDGICAAAMLLNEKSVNMTPKIGNYFLEDDELAWIEKMQFEKIYVVDMALHEGSLKKLSEMAPVKVFDHHITRKVEGITYLNPIIEGADEEDYPSASWVVGMELGMQDDIRAYLGAMGDWEERIKTLRFYEILRRFMEKDGISFEAMHEMTALIDSNYKIGDKKEVEKAVRDIAQADDVGAFILGNTRWRNSRNIIEREIERALSAPEERRGNVLIK
;
A
#
# COMPACT_ATOMS: atom_id res chain seq x y z
N MET A 1 -0.88 12.78 -19.00
CA MET A 1 -1.25 11.59 -18.20
C MET A 1 -0.30 11.52 -17.03
N ASP A 2 -0.80 11.17 -15.85
CA ASP A 2 -0.02 11.06 -14.61
C ASP A 2 0.29 9.59 -14.31
N LEU A 3 1.43 9.36 -13.67
CA LEU A 3 1.82 8.04 -13.16
C LEU A 3 1.72 8.01 -11.63
N ILE A 4 1.14 6.95 -11.09
CA ILE A 4 1.17 6.64 -9.66
C ILE A 4 2.02 5.37 -9.48
N ILE A 5 3.18 5.51 -8.87
CA ILE A 5 4.02 4.38 -8.44
C ILE A 5 3.72 4.15 -6.96
N HIS A 6 3.26 2.96 -6.61
CA HIS A 6 2.82 2.68 -5.24
C HIS A 6 3.40 1.38 -4.71
N HIS A 7 3.45 1.26 -3.38
CA HIS A 7 3.74 0.00 -2.70
C HIS A 7 2.59 -1.00 -2.87
N TRP A 8 2.92 -2.29 -2.75
CA TRP A 8 2.06 -3.39 -3.20
C TRP A 8 1.08 -3.89 -2.14
N ASP A 9 1.12 -3.37 -0.93
CA ASP A 9 0.24 -3.73 0.18
C ASP A 9 -0.99 -2.82 0.28
N THR A 10 -1.76 -3.02 1.34
CA THR A 10 -3.00 -2.30 1.59
C THR A 10 -2.80 -0.78 1.67
N ASP A 11 -1.74 -0.27 2.29
CA ASP A 11 -1.55 1.17 2.45
C ASP A 11 -1.26 1.84 1.11
N GLY A 12 -0.26 1.35 0.38
CA GLY A 12 0.07 1.82 -0.97
C GLY A 12 -1.09 1.72 -1.94
N ILE A 13 -1.84 0.61 -1.94
CA ILE A 13 -3.01 0.42 -2.81
C ILE A 13 -4.12 1.41 -2.46
N CYS A 14 -4.46 1.60 -1.19
CA CYS A 14 -5.53 2.50 -0.77
C CYS A 14 -5.16 3.97 -1.02
N ALA A 15 -3.91 4.34 -0.74
CA ALA A 15 -3.38 5.67 -1.03
C ALA A 15 -3.41 5.97 -2.54
N ALA A 16 -2.95 5.03 -3.36
CA ALA A 16 -3.01 5.14 -4.82
C ALA A 16 -4.46 5.22 -5.34
N ALA A 17 -5.38 4.45 -4.74
CA ALA A 17 -6.79 4.43 -5.14
C ALA A 17 -7.48 5.77 -4.88
N MET A 18 -7.11 6.49 -3.82
CA MET A 18 -7.64 7.84 -3.56
C MET A 18 -7.03 8.90 -4.49
N LEU A 19 -5.78 8.72 -4.94
CA LEU A 19 -5.12 9.63 -5.89
C LEU A 19 -5.52 9.39 -7.36
N LEU A 20 -6.08 8.22 -7.67
CA LEU A 20 -6.40 7.82 -9.03
C LEU A 20 -7.47 8.74 -9.65
N ASN A 21 -7.21 9.22 -10.87
CA ASN A 21 -8.16 9.97 -11.68
C ASN A 21 -8.18 9.46 -13.14
N GLU A 22 -9.07 10.00 -13.97
CA GLU A 22 -9.25 9.57 -15.37
C GLU A 22 -7.98 9.72 -16.25
N LYS A 23 -7.05 10.59 -15.84
CA LYS A 23 -5.78 10.85 -16.53
C LYS A 23 -4.61 10.14 -15.87
N SER A 24 -4.86 9.17 -14.98
CA SER A 24 -3.82 8.48 -14.23
C SER A 24 -3.71 7.02 -14.65
N VAL A 25 -2.47 6.53 -14.68
CA VAL A 25 -2.17 5.10 -14.64
C VAL A 25 -1.36 4.79 -13.40
N ASN A 26 -1.48 3.57 -12.90
CA ASN A 26 -0.70 3.12 -11.75
C ASN A 26 0.25 2.01 -12.17
N MET A 27 1.30 1.84 -11.38
CA MET A 27 2.14 0.66 -11.34
C MET A 27 2.66 0.45 -9.93
N THR A 28 3.01 -0.80 -9.60
CA THR A 28 3.95 -1.10 -8.53
C THR A 28 5.29 -1.48 -9.15
N PRO A 29 6.44 -1.27 -8.51
CA PRO A 29 7.66 -1.98 -8.88
C PRO A 29 7.43 -3.49 -8.83
N LYS A 30 8.34 -4.26 -9.39
CA LYS A 30 8.42 -5.70 -9.13
C LYS A 30 8.33 -5.97 -7.63
N ILE A 31 7.41 -6.85 -7.24
CA ILE A 31 7.13 -7.15 -5.82
C ILE A 31 8.42 -7.55 -5.11
N GLY A 32 8.69 -6.88 -3.99
CA GLY A 32 9.92 -7.04 -3.20
C GLY A 32 11.03 -6.03 -3.54
N ASN A 33 10.93 -5.29 -4.65
CA ASN A 33 11.91 -4.25 -5.00
C ASN A 33 11.47 -2.88 -4.48
N TYR A 34 12.32 -2.25 -3.67
CA TYR A 34 12.21 -0.83 -3.29
C TYR A 34 12.98 0.08 -4.24
N PHE A 35 13.11 -0.33 -5.50
CA PHE A 35 13.77 0.38 -6.60
C PHE A 35 13.13 -0.05 -7.92
N LEU A 36 13.30 0.76 -8.96
CA LEU A 36 12.82 0.46 -10.32
C LEU A 36 13.90 -0.26 -11.13
N GLU A 37 13.50 -1.33 -11.82
CA GLU A 37 14.35 -2.03 -12.80
C GLU A 37 14.47 -1.21 -14.10
N ASP A 38 15.46 -1.52 -14.95
CA ASP A 38 15.76 -0.72 -16.14
C ASP A 38 14.63 -0.77 -17.18
N ASP A 39 13.88 -1.87 -17.26
CA ASP A 39 12.72 -2.01 -18.14
C ASP A 39 11.52 -1.19 -17.66
N GLU A 40 11.31 -1.11 -16.34
CA GLU A 40 10.32 -0.23 -15.71
C GLU A 40 10.65 1.25 -16.01
N LEU A 41 11.90 1.65 -15.81
CA LEU A 41 12.36 3.02 -16.13
C LEU A 41 12.21 3.34 -17.61
N ALA A 42 12.59 2.43 -18.51
CA ALA A 42 12.44 2.61 -19.95
C ALA A 42 10.98 2.74 -20.37
N TRP A 43 10.06 2.00 -19.72
CA TRP A 43 8.63 2.17 -19.94
C TRP A 43 8.15 3.55 -19.48
N ILE A 44 8.53 4.00 -18.29
CA ILE A 44 8.16 5.32 -17.76
C ILE A 44 8.63 6.43 -18.69
N GLU A 45 9.90 6.38 -19.11
CA GLU A 45 10.49 7.36 -20.02
C GLU A 45 9.72 7.41 -21.35
N LYS A 46 9.41 6.24 -21.93
CA LYS A 46 8.67 6.15 -23.19
C LYS A 46 7.25 6.74 -23.11
N MET A 47 6.60 6.60 -21.96
CA MET A 47 5.22 7.06 -21.77
C MET A 47 5.10 8.58 -21.60
N GLN A 48 6.20 9.28 -21.30
CA GLN A 48 6.26 10.75 -21.22
C GLN A 48 5.17 11.34 -20.29
N PHE A 49 5.15 10.87 -19.05
CA PHE A 49 4.19 11.33 -18.05
C PHE A 49 4.36 12.82 -17.70
N GLU A 50 3.25 13.50 -17.44
CA GLU A 50 3.25 14.93 -17.04
C GLU A 50 3.70 15.11 -15.60
N LYS A 51 3.38 14.14 -14.76
CA LYS A 51 3.72 14.11 -13.34
C LYS A 51 3.79 12.68 -12.84
N ILE A 52 4.66 12.46 -11.85
CA ILE A 52 4.84 11.16 -11.19
C ILE A 52 4.54 11.33 -9.70
N TYR A 53 3.66 10.48 -9.19
CA TYR A 53 3.39 10.30 -7.78
C TYR A 53 4.09 9.04 -7.30
N VAL A 54 4.82 9.12 -6.19
CA VAL A 54 5.36 7.95 -5.49
C VAL A 54 4.63 7.85 -4.16
N VAL A 55 4.01 6.72 -3.89
CA VAL A 55 3.03 6.58 -2.81
C VAL A 55 3.40 5.39 -1.93
N ASP A 56 3.48 5.63 -0.63
CA ASP A 56 3.78 4.62 0.39
C ASP A 56 5.08 3.86 0.12
N MET A 57 6.08 4.53 -0.44
CA MET A 57 7.29 3.83 -0.85
C MET A 57 8.50 4.71 -0.58
N ALA A 58 9.33 4.24 0.35
CA ALA A 58 10.70 4.70 0.54
C ALA A 58 11.60 4.28 -0.64
N LEU A 59 11.19 4.66 -1.86
CA LEU A 59 11.82 4.30 -3.11
C LEU A 59 13.27 4.75 -3.12
N HIS A 60 14.16 3.86 -3.55
CA HIS A 60 15.60 4.12 -3.55
C HIS A 60 15.96 5.42 -4.27
N GLU A 61 16.86 6.21 -3.68
CA GLU A 61 17.29 7.53 -4.16
C GLU A 61 17.68 7.52 -5.65
N GLY A 62 18.36 6.47 -6.11
CA GLY A 62 18.75 6.33 -7.51
C GLY A 62 17.56 6.26 -8.46
N SER A 63 16.46 5.60 -8.08
CA SER A 63 15.24 5.56 -8.88
C SER A 63 14.53 6.91 -8.82
N LEU A 64 14.42 7.53 -7.65
CA LEU A 64 13.84 8.85 -7.49
C LEU A 64 14.54 9.93 -8.34
N LYS A 65 15.87 9.93 -8.38
CA LYS A 65 16.65 10.84 -9.23
C LYS A 65 16.32 10.64 -10.71
N LYS A 66 16.35 9.40 -11.21
CA LYS A 66 15.98 9.09 -12.60
C LYS A 66 14.56 9.55 -12.93
N LEU A 67 13.59 9.34 -12.03
CA LEU A 67 12.22 9.83 -12.23
C LEU A 67 12.14 11.35 -12.30
N SER A 68 12.90 12.05 -11.44
CA SER A 68 12.92 13.53 -11.41
C SER A 68 13.52 14.17 -12.66
N GLU A 69 14.35 13.43 -13.40
CA GLU A 69 14.86 13.85 -14.72
C GLU A 69 13.80 13.72 -15.82
N MET A 70 12.78 12.86 -15.63
CA MET A 70 11.73 12.59 -16.61
C MET A 70 10.51 13.51 -16.43
N ALA A 71 10.08 13.73 -15.19
CA ALA A 71 8.91 14.53 -14.87
C ALA A 71 8.93 15.03 -13.41
N PRO A 72 8.14 16.06 -13.04
CA PRO A 72 7.97 16.45 -11.65
C PRO A 72 7.49 15.28 -10.77
N VAL A 73 8.20 15.03 -9.66
CA VAL A 73 7.88 13.96 -8.71
C VAL A 73 7.28 14.54 -7.42
N LYS A 74 6.13 14.03 -7.00
CA LYS A 74 5.56 14.25 -5.66
C LYS A 74 5.48 12.92 -4.91
N VAL A 75 6.06 12.87 -3.72
CA VAL A 75 6.04 11.70 -2.83
C VAL A 75 4.95 11.89 -1.77
N PHE A 76 4.11 10.89 -1.56
CA PHE A 76 3.19 10.76 -0.43
C PHE A 76 3.63 9.57 0.40
N ASP A 77 4.09 9.82 1.62
CA ASP A 77 4.75 8.79 2.41
C ASP A 77 4.65 9.12 3.91
N HIS A 78 4.96 8.16 4.76
CA HIS A 78 5.06 8.30 6.21
C HIS A 78 6.35 7.67 6.76
N HIS A 79 7.17 7.01 5.93
CA HIS A 79 8.43 6.42 6.36
C HIS A 79 9.48 7.49 6.70
N ILE A 80 10.38 7.17 7.65
CA ILE A 80 11.60 7.96 7.86
C ILE A 80 12.52 7.79 6.65
N THR A 81 12.71 8.86 5.90
CA THR A 81 13.58 8.86 4.72
C THR A 81 14.39 10.15 4.62
N ARG A 82 15.42 10.15 3.75
CA ARG A 82 16.17 11.35 3.39
C ARG A 82 15.51 12.00 2.17
N LYS A 83 15.33 13.32 2.23
CA LYS A 83 14.87 14.09 1.07
C LYS A 83 15.89 14.03 -0.06
N VAL A 84 15.41 13.73 -1.25
CA VAL A 84 16.15 13.90 -2.51
C VAL A 84 15.86 15.29 -3.05
N GLU A 85 16.89 16.00 -3.47
CA GLU A 85 16.76 17.34 -4.07
C GLU A 85 15.89 17.29 -5.35
N GLY A 86 15.08 18.34 -5.57
CA GLY A 86 14.20 18.43 -6.74
C GLY A 86 12.87 17.68 -6.62
N ILE A 87 12.63 16.98 -5.52
CA ILE A 87 11.40 16.22 -5.28
C ILE A 87 10.52 16.91 -4.24
N THR A 88 9.21 16.96 -4.51
CA THR A 88 8.23 17.45 -3.54
C THR A 88 7.81 16.31 -2.62
N TYR A 89 7.89 16.51 -1.32
CA TYR A 89 7.44 15.53 -0.34
C TYR A 89 6.19 16.01 0.38
N LEU A 90 5.24 15.10 0.54
CA LEU A 90 4.16 15.18 1.50
C LEU A 90 4.33 13.98 2.44
N ASN A 91 5.18 14.17 3.42
CA ASN A 91 5.51 13.17 4.43
C ASN A 91 5.66 13.88 5.80
N PRO A 92 4.67 13.77 6.69
CA PRO A 92 4.69 14.47 7.98
C PRO A 92 5.85 14.04 8.89
N ILE A 93 6.29 12.78 8.78
CA ILE A 93 7.31 12.20 9.67
C ILE A 93 8.67 12.84 9.43
N ILE A 94 9.05 13.08 8.17
CA ILE A 94 10.30 13.79 7.87
C ILE A 94 10.26 15.30 8.18
N GLU A 95 9.06 15.84 8.46
CA GLU A 95 8.86 17.21 8.96
C GLU A 95 8.78 17.26 10.50
N GLY A 96 8.95 16.12 11.18
CA GLY A 96 9.01 16.04 12.65
C GLY A 96 7.69 15.70 13.34
N ALA A 97 6.66 15.28 12.60
CA ALA A 97 5.46 14.71 13.21
C ALA A 97 5.71 13.31 13.79
N ASP A 98 4.80 12.87 14.64
CA ASP A 98 4.84 11.54 15.27
C ASP A 98 4.16 10.49 14.37
N GLU A 99 4.76 9.31 14.28
CA GLU A 99 4.26 8.17 13.51
C GLU A 99 2.90 7.69 14.05
N GLU A 100 2.65 7.84 15.35
CA GLU A 100 1.35 7.49 15.93
C GLU A 100 0.20 8.40 15.47
N ASP A 101 0.50 9.61 14.98
CA ASP A 101 -0.51 10.55 14.46
C ASP A 101 -0.65 10.45 12.93
N TYR A 102 0.35 9.88 12.26
CA TYR A 102 0.39 9.62 10.82
C TYR A 102 0.79 8.16 10.54
N PRO A 103 -0.08 7.20 10.90
CA PRO A 103 0.28 5.79 10.95
C PRO A 103 0.52 5.15 9.59
N SER A 104 0.11 5.80 8.49
CA SER A 104 0.19 5.25 7.13
C SER A 104 0.14 6.36 6.07
N ALA A 105 0.60 6.08 4.85
CA ALA A 105 0.54 7.00 3.73
C ALA A 105 -0.88 7.21 3.19
N SER A 106 -1.77 6.21 3.26
CA SER A 106 -3.19 6.39 2.92
C SER A 106 -3.89 7.36 3.87
N TRP A 107 -3.55 7.37 5.17
CA TRP A 107 -4.03 8.41 6.07
C TRP A 107 -3.51 9.79 5.67
N VAL A 108 -2.22 9.89 5.32
CA VAL A 108 -1.60 11.13 4.84
C VAL A 108 -2.29 11.66 3.57
N VAL A 109 -2.56 10.80 2.59
CA VAL A 109 -3.31 11.15 1.37
C VAL A 109 -4.75 11.56 1.71
N GLY A 110 -5.43 10.80 2.59
CA GLY A 110 -6.79 11.11 3.00
C GLY A 110 -6.90 12.49 3.65
N MET A 111 -5.93 12.86 4.48
CA MET A 111 -5.84 14.19 5.08
C MET A 111 -5.64 15.29 4.04
N GLU A 112 -4.74 15.11 3.07
CA GLU A 112 -4.50 16.09 1.99
C GLU A 112 -5.73 16.28 1.10
N LEU A 113 -6.48 15.21 0.82
CA LEU A 113 -7.63 15.24 -0.08
C LEU A 113 -8.96 15.56 0.63
N GLY A 114 -8.97 15.67 1.96
CA GLY A 114 -10.21 15.84 2.73
C GLY A 114 -11.11 14.60 2.75
N MET A 115 -10.51 13.41 2.68
CA MET A 115 -11.17 12.10 2.63
C MET A 115 -11.09 11.34 3.96
N GLN A 116 -11.07 12.05 5.10
CA GLN A 116 -11.02 11.41 6.42
C GLN A 116 -12.30 10.65 6.81
N ASP A 117 -13.38 10.78 6.03
CA ASP A 117 -14.60 9.98 6.17
C ASP A 117 -14.60 8.76 5.22
N ASP A 118 -13.51 8.52 4.49
CA ASP A 118 -13.39 7.39 3.55
C ASP A 118 -12.62 6.23 4.17
N ILE A 119 -13.16 5.01 4.03
CA ILE A 119 -12.55 3.79 4.59
C ILE A 119 -11.12 3.56 4.09
N ARG A 120 -10.79 3.99 2.87
CA ARG A 120 -9.44 3.83 2.29
C ARG A 120 -8.37 4.54 3.09
N ALA A 121 -8.71 5.67 3.73
CA ALA A 121 -7.78 6.41 4.59
C ALA A 121 -7.41 5.65 5.89
N TYR A 122 -8.23 4.67 6.29
CA TYR A 122 -8.07 3.88 7.51
C TYR A 122 -7.51 2.49 7.26
N LEU A 123 -7.79 1.91 6.09
CA LEU A 123 -7.34 0.56 5.75
C LEU A 123 -5.82 0.44 5.70
N GLY A 124 -5.09 1.46 5.24
CA GLY A 124 -3.64 1.40 5.26
C GLY A 124 -3.04 1.43 6.65
N ALA A 125 -3.57 2.26 7.56
CA ALA A 125 -3.17 2.22 8.97
C ALA A 125 -3.42 0.83 9.59
N MET A 126 -4.57 0.21 9.27
CA MET A 126 -4.84 -1.17 9.68
C MET A 126 -3.86 -2.17 9.05
N GLY A 127 -3.41 -1.94 7.81
CA GLY A 127 -2.44 -2.78 7.11
C GLY A 127 -1.06 -2.73 7.77
N ASP A 128 -0.53 -1.52 8.03
CA ASP A 128 0.83 -1.35 8.55
C ASP A 128 0.98 -1.80 10.00
N TRP A 129 -0.07 -1.59 10.80
CA TRP A 129 -0.03 -1.83 12.24
C TRP A 129 -0.75 -3.10 12.68
N GLU A 130 -1.64 -3.65 11.85
CA GLU A 130 -2.47 -4.81 12.18
C GLU A 130 -3.10 -4.67 13.59
N GLU A 131 -3.04 -5.71 14.42
CA GLU A 131 -3.50 -5.69 15.82
C GLU A 131 -2.80 -4.62 16.68
N ARG A 132 -1.56 -4.25 16.36
CA ARG A 132 -0.80 -3.23 17.14
C ARG A 132 -1.41 -1.84 16.99
N ILE A 133 -2.28 -1.59 16.00
CA ILE A 133 -2.95 -0.31 15.88
C ILE A 133 -3.69 0.07 17.17
N LYS A 134 -4.18 -0.92 17.92
CA LYS A 134 -4.86 -0.75 19.22
C LYS A 134 -4.02 -0.07 20.29
N THR A 135 -2.69 -0.04 20.14
CA THR A 135 -1.79 0.63 21.08
C THR A 135 -1.48 2.07 20.72
N LEU A 136 -1.88 2.54 19.53
CA LEU A 136 -1.59 3.89 19.05
C LEU A 136 -2.65 4.89 19.49
N ARG A 137 -2.27 6.17 19.56
CA ARG A 137 -3.23 7.27 19.70
C ARG A 137 -4.26 7.29 18.57
N PHE A 138 -3.84 6.92 17.35
CA PHE A 138 -4.71 6.82 16.19
C PHE A 138 -5.91 5.87 16.36
N TYR A 139 -5.80 4.85 17.22
CA TYR A 139 -6.87 3.86 17.38
C TYR A 139 -8.21 4.48 17.76
N GLU A 140 -8.20 5.56 18.53
CA GLU A 140 -9.43 6.25 18.92
C GLU A 140 -10.13 6.91 17.72
N ILE A 141 -9.36 7.39 16.74
CA ILE A 141 -9.88 7.96 15.50
C ILE A 141 -10.49 6.84 14.66
N LEU A 142 -9.74 5.74 14.46
CA LEU A 142 -10.22 4.55 13.75
C LEU A 142 -11.49 3.96 14.40
N ARG A 143 -11.53 3.85 15.72
CA ARG A 143 -12.67 3.32 16.47
C ARG A 143 -13.93 4.13 16.23
N ARG A 144 -13.85 5.46 16.23
CA ARG A 144 -14.99 6.33 15.94
C ARG A 144 -15.49 6.18 14.51
N PHE A 145 -14.57 6.06 13.55
CA PHE A 145 -14.92 5.77 12.17
C PHE A 145 -15.67 4.43 12.05
N MET A 146 -15.12 3.37 12.63
CA MET A 146 -15.75 2.04 12.66
C MET A 146 -17.14 2.06 13.33
N GLU A 147 -17.29 2.73 14.47
CA GLU A 147 -18.56 2.88 15.18
C GLU A 147 -19.61 3.63 14.34
N LYS A 148 -19.20 4.71 13.67
CA LYS A 148 -20.06 5.53 12.79
C LYS A 148 -20.59 4.72 11.60
N ASP A 149 -19.74 3.91 10.99
CA ASP A 149 -20.04 3.19 9.75
C ASP A 149 -20.54 1.75 10.00
N GLY A 150 -20.61 1.32 11.26
CA GLY A 150 -21.04 -0.02 11.64
C GLY A 150 -20.09 -1.13 11.19
N ILE A 151 -18.80 -0.82 11.07
CA ILE A 151 -17.75 -1.74 10.63
C ILE A 151 -17.05 -2.32 11.85
N SER A 152 -16.85 -3.63 11.90
CA SER A 152 -16.10 -4.25 12.99
C SER A 152 -14.59 -4.21 12.75
N PHE A 153 -13.81 -4.33 13.82
CA PHE A 153 -12.35 -4.40 13.72
C PHE A 153 -11.91 -5.62 12.87
N GLU A 154 -12.60 -6.75 13.05
CA GLU A 154 -12.36 -7.98 12.30
C GLU A 154 -12.67 -7.80 10.82
N ALA A 155 -13.70 -7.02 10.46
CA ALA A 155 -13.98 -6.69 9.08
C ALA A 155 -12.87 -5.83 8.46
N MET A 156 -12.35 -4.82 9.19
CA MET A 156 -11.20 -4.04 8.74
C MET A 156 -9.98 -4.92 8.49
N HIS A 157 -9.66 -5.81 9.44
CA HIS A 157 -8.54 -6.74 9.33
C HIS A 157 -8.75 -7.78 8.21
N GLU A 158 -9.98 -8.23 7.98
CA GLU A 158 -10.31 -9.11 6.87
C GLU A 158 -10.08 -8.40 5.53
N MET A 159 -10.46 -7.13 5.42
CA MET A 159 -10.24 -6.34 4.21
C MET A 159 -8.76 -6.18 3.88
N THR A 160 -7.92 -5.86 4.87
CA THR A 160 -6.47 -5.74 4.66
C THR A 160 -5.86 -7.08 4.23
N ALA A 161 -6.22 -8.18 4.90
CA ALA A 161 -5.75 -9.51 4.55
C ALA A 161 -6.12 -9.93 3.11
N LEU A 162 -7.30 -9.54 2.64
CA LEU A 162 -7.75 -9.81 1.27
C LEU A 162 -6.97 -8.97 0.26
N ILE A 163 -6.76 -7.67 0.50
CA ILE A 163 -5.97 -6.82 -0.40
C ILE A 163 -4.54 -7.34 -0.50
N ASP A 164 -3.90 -7.59 0.65
CA ASP A 164 -2.52 -8.06 0.74
C ASP A 164 -2.30 -9.44 0.12
N SER A 165 -3.36 -10.26 0.02
CA SER A 165 -3.26 -11.58 -0.57
C SER A 165 -2.71 -11.55 -1.99
N ASN A 166 -2.94 -10.44 -2.73
CA ASN A 166 -2.50 -10.27 -4.10
C ASN A 166 -0.98 -10.23 -4.23
N TYR A 167 -0.29 -9.40 -3.43
CA TYR A 167 1.17 -9.35 -3.49
C TYR A 167 1.80 -10.59 -2.82
N LYS A 168 1.15 -11.15 -1.79
CA LYS A 168 1.63 -12.35 -1.08
C LYS A 168 1.70 -13.59 -1.99
N ILE A 169 0.84 -13.69 -3.01
CA ILE A 169 0.96 -14.72 -4.07
C ILE A 169 1.83 -14.29 -5.27
N GLY A 170 2.43 -13.10 -5.24
CA GLY A 170 3.24 -12.55 -6.32
C GLY A 170 2.46 -12.02 -7.53
N ASP A 171 1.16 -11.77 -7.41
CA ASP A 171 0.32 -11.31 -8.52
C ASP A 171 0.39 -9.78 -8.68
N LYS A 172 1.49 -9.31 -9.26
CA LYS A 172 1.73 -7.88 -9.57
C LYS A 172 0.58 -7.24 -10.36
N LYS A 173 0.01 -7.97 -11.32
CA LYS A 173 -1.08 -7.44 -12.16
C LYS A 173 -2.34 -7.21 -11.35
N GLU A 174 -2.63 -8.11 -10.41
CA GLU A 174 -3.78 -7.93 -9.54
C GLU A 174 -3.58 -6.80 -8.52
N VAL A 175 -2.35 -6.59 -8.02
CA VAL A 175 -2.00 -5.42 -7.20
C VAL A 175 -2.31 -4.10 -7.93
N GLU A 176 -1.87 -3.97 -9.18
CA GLU A 176 -2.13 -2.76 -10.00
C GLU A 176 -3.62 -2.60 -10.36
N LYS A 177 -4.31 -3.73 -10.57
CA LYS A 177 -5.75 -3.75 -10.84
C LYS A 177 -6.56 -3.35 -9.60
N ALA A 178 -6.15 -3.79 -8.41
CA ALA A 178 -6.85 -3.52 -7.15
C ALA A 178 -7.00 -2.02 -6.90
N VAL A 179 -6.00 -1.21 -7.23
CA VAL A 179 -6.07 0.25 -7.15
C VAL A 179 -7.28 0.80 -7.90
N ARG A 180 -7.48 0.34 -9.15
CA ARG A 180 -8.60 0.80 -9.98
C ARG A 180 -9.94 0.27 -9.48
N ASP A 181 -10.00 -1.02 -9.14
CA ASP A 181 -11.26 -1.61 -8.68
C ASP A 181 -11.74 -0.97 -7.38
N ILE A 182 -10.83 -0.74 -6.42
CA ILE A 182 -11.12 -0.07 -5.15
C ILE A 182 -11.52 1.38 -5.39
N ALA A 183 -10.83 2.10 -6.29
CA ALA A 183 -11.16 3.49 -6.60
C ALA A 183 -12.56 3.66 -7.22
N GLN A 184 -13.05 2.65 -7.93
CA GLN A 184 -14.32 2.67 -8.67
C GLN A 184 -15.47 1.97 -7.94
N ALA A 185 -15.22 1.39 -6.77
CA ALA A 185 -16.26 0.71 -6.00
C ALA A 185 -17.22 1.73 -5.36
N ASP A 186 -18.54 1.52 -5.56
CA ASP A 186 -19.57 2.30 -4.89
C ASP A 186 -19.55 2.08 -3.37
N ASP A 187 -19.34 0.83 -2.95
CA ASP A 187 -19.11 0.42 -1.57
C ASP A 187 -17.79 -0.35 -1.51
N VAL A 188 -16.73 0.36 -1.09
CA VAL A 188 -15.37 -0.18 -1.00
C VAL A 188 -15.32 -1.39 -0.07
N GLY A 189 -15.99 -1.33 1.08
CA GLY A 189 -15.95 -2.41 2.07
C GLY A 189 -16.64 -3.67 1.56
N ALA A 190 -17.85 -3.54 1.01
CA ALA A 190 -18.57 -4.66 0.42
C ALA A 190 -17.84 -5.24 -0.80
N PHE A 191 -17.22 -4.39 -1.62
CA PHE A 191 -16.40 -4.82 -2.75
C PHE A 191 -15.23 -5.70 -2.30
N ILE A 192 -14.42 -5.21 -1.35
CA ILE A 192 -13.24 -5.94 -0.85
C ILE A 192 -13.68 -7.25 -0.22
N LEU A 193 -14.61 -7.18 0.75
CA LEU A 193 -15.08 -8.35 1.47
C LEU A 193 -15.71 -9.38 0.53
N GLY A 194 -16.41 -8.93 -0.52
CA GLY A 194 -17.06 -9.78 -1.52
C GLY A 194 -16.13 -10.35 -2.60
N ASN A 195 -14.85 -9.95 -2.65
CA ASN A 195 -13.94 -10.30 -3.74
C ASN A 195 -13.52 -11.78 -3.69
N THR A 196 -14.15 -12.61 -4.51
CA THR A 196 -13.86 -14.05 -4.60
C THR A 196 -12.44 -14.37 -5.06
N ARG A 197 -11.84 -13.53 -5.92
CA ARG A 197 -10.45 -13.75 -6.38
C ARG A 197 -9.49 -13.59 -5.21
N TRP A 198 -9.62 -12.52 -4.44
CA TRP A 198 -8.74 -12.25 -3.31
C TRP A 198 -8.92 -13.27 -2.19
N ARG A 199 -10.16 -13.73 -1.94
CA ARG A 199 -10.40 -14.88 -1.03
C ARG A 199 -9.68 -16.14 -1.51
N ASN A 200 -9.69 -16.43 -2.81
CA ASN A 200 -8.97 -17.57 -3.36
C ASN A 200 -7.45 -17.42 -3.20
N SER A 201 -6.91 -16.23 -3.45
CA SER A 201 -5.50 -15.91 -3.19
C SER A 201 -5.14 -16.15 -1.73
N ARG A 202 -5.96 -15.67 -0.78
CA ARG A 202 -5.76 -15.92 0.65
C ARG A 202 -5.79 -17.41 0.99
N ASN A 203 -6.77 -18.15 0.47
CA ASN A 203 -6.87 -19.60 0.71
C ASN A 203 -5.63 -20.36 0.19
N ILE A 204 -4.99 -19.90 -0.89
CA ILE A 204 -3.72 -20.47 -1.36
C ILE A 204 -2.62 -20.22 -0.34
N ILE A 205 -2.49 -18.98 0.15
CA ILE A 205 -1.49 -18.61 1.17
C ILE A 205 -1.68 -19.43 2.45
N GLU A 206 -2.90 -19.52 2.97
CA GLU A 206 -3.22 -20.29 4.17
C GLU A 206 -2.82 -21.77 4.03
N ARG A 207 -3.11 -22.38 2.88
CA ARG A 207 -2.68 -23.76 2.59
C ARG A 207 -1.17 -23.93 2.54
N GLU A 208 -0.45 -22.96 1.98
CA GLU A 208 1.02 -23.01 1.96
C GLU A 208 1.61 -22.82 3.36
N ILE A 209 1.02 -21.95 4.19
CA ILE A 209 1.39 -21.81 5.61
C ILE A 209 1.14 -23.13 6.36
N GLU A 210 -0.04 -23.73 6.22
CA GLU A 210 -0.38 -25.01 6.85
C GLU A 210 0.60 -26.12 6.42
N ARG A 211 0.92 -26.19 5.12
CA ARG A 211 1.91 -27.12 4.58
C ARG A 211 3.27 -26.92 5.23
N ALA A 212 3.77 -25.68 5.28
CA ALA A 212 5.06 -25.36 5.89
C ALA A 212 5.10 -25.68 7.39
N LEU A 213 4.01 -25.43 8.13
CA LEU A 213 3.92 -25.76 9.56
C LEU A 213 3.85 -27.26 9.83
N SER A 214 3.25 -28.03 8.91
CA SER A 214 3.11 -29.48 8.97
C SER A 214 4.30 -30.26 8.40
N ALA A 215 5.27 -29.58 7.79
CA ALA A 215 6.42 -30.22 7.17
C ALA A 215 7.31 -30.91 8.23
N PRO A 216 7.87 -32.09 7.89
CA PRO A 216 8.69 -32.87 8.82
C PRO A 216 9.98 -32.14 9.15
N GLU A 217 10.33 -32.11 10.44
CA GLU A 217 11.53 -31.44 10.92
C GLU A 217 12.81 -32.15 10.41
N GLU A 218 13.61 -31.45 9.62
CA GLU A 218 14.93 -31.90 9.17
C GLU A 218 16.02 -31.17 10.00
N ARG A 219 16.86 -31.93 10.71
CA ARG A 219 18.07 -31.36 11.32
C ARG A 219 19.22 -31.36 10.33
N ARG A 220 19.71 -30.17 9.96
CA ARG A 220 20.99 -30.00 9.26
C ARG A 220 22.01 -29.39 10.21
N GLY A 221 22.85 -30.24 10.79
CA GLY A 221 23.80 -29.83 11.82
C GLY A 221 23.08 -29.38 13.10
N ASN A 222 23.32 -28.13 13.52
CA ASN A 222 22.67 -27.53 14.69
C ASN A 222 21.40 -26.73 14.35
N VAL A 223 20.99 -26.72 13.08
CA VAL A 223 19.80 -25.99 12.62
C VAL A 223 18.64 -26.96 12.44
N LEU A 224 17.53 -26.66 13.10
CA LEU A 224 16.25 -27.30 12.85
C LEU A 224 15.58 -26.58 11.68
N ILE A 225 15.30 -27.32 10.61
CA ILE A 225 14.55 -26.84 9.45
C ILE A 225 13.18 -27.51 9.51
N LYS A 226 12.11 -26.73 9.36
CA LYS A 226 10.76 -27.26 9.08
C LYS A 226 10.55 -27.28 7.58
#